data_AF-A0A373N5D5-F1
#
_entry.id   AF-A0A373N5D5-F1
#
_cell.length_a   1.000
_cell.length_b   1.000
_cell.length_c   1.000
_cell.angle_alpha   90.00
_cell.angle_beta   90.00
_cell.angle_gamma   90.00
#
_symmetry.space_group_name_H-M   'P 1'
#
loop_
_entity.id
_entity.type
_entity.pdbx_description
1 polymer ?
#
loop_
_entity_poly.entity_id
_entity_poly.type
_entity_poly.pdbx_seq_one_letter_code
_entity_poly.pdbx_strand_id
1 'polypeptide(L)'
;MKIRKGDYGYIRREKKKRLLVTLGLFVLPAIVFIVGLVLADGNKSNIFTVVAVVGCLPGCRAAVGFIMMVMQKPVDKAVYDAIEAKKGKLLMGYEMYITQEKSSLMIEAAAFCGEEIACYTTRAKDQKQIEDCTTYLNKIIRANGYKCHVKIFDREKAFLERLDSLNRNYDELEKSASENFKPDERYPDLSRTELVKHTMLALAL
;
A
#
# COMPACT_ATOMS: atom_id res chain seq x y z
N MET A 1 2.73 10.04 16.79
CA MET A 1 1.78 9.78 15.68
C MET A 1 1.75 8.29 15.38
N LYS A 2 0.58 7.65 15.25
CA LYS A 2 0.47 6.22 14.91
C LYS A 2 0.74 6.06 13.40
N ILE A 3 1.87 5.48 13.00
CA ILE A 3 2.23 5.24 11.58
C ILE A 3 1.13 4.42 10.89
N ARG A 4 0.51 4.97 9.85
CA ARG A 4 -0.53 4.31 9.04
C ARG A 4 0.02 3.91 7.68
N LYS A 5 -0.78 3.16 6.94
CA LYS A 5 -0.51 2.85 5.53
C LYS A 5 -0.46 4.15 4.74
N GLY A 6 0.58 4.33 3.92
CA GLY A 6 0.82 5.60 3.24
C GLY A 6 1.72 6.58 4.00
N ASP A 7 2.21 6.23 5.19
CA ASP A 7 3.19 7.04 5.93
C ASP A 7 4.60 6.49 5.73
N TYR A 8 5.60 7.37 5.84
CA TYR A 8 7.01 6.96 5.88
C TYR A 8 7.27 6.02 7.06
N GLY A 9 7.98 4.92 6.81
CA GLY A 9 8.26 3.89 7.80
C GLY A 9 7.13 2.87 8.00
N TYR A 10 6.05 2.94 7.22
CA TYR A 10 4.99 1.92 7.17
C TYR A 10 5.58 0.53 6.95
N ILE A 11 6.44 0.32 5.95
CA ILE A 11 7.05 -0.99 5.64
C ILE A 11 7.82 -1.52 6.85
N ARG A 12 8.61 -0.68 7.53
CA ARG A 12 9.41 -1.10 8.69
C ARG A 12 8.53 -1.61 9.82
N ARG A 13 7.44 -0.88 10.10
CA ARG A 13 6.46 -1.27 11.11
C ARG A 13 5.69 -2.52 10.71
N GLU A 14 5.25 -2.57 9.46
CA GLU A 14 4.39 -3.63 8.95
C GLU A 14 5.13 -4.97 8.87
N LYS A 15 6.45 -4.99 8.59
CA LYS A 15 7.29 -6.18 8.74
C LYS A 15 7.20 -6.77 10.15
N LYS A 16 7.38 -5.94 11.18
CA LYS A 16 7.32 -6.41 12.59
C LYS A 16 5.92 -6.89 12.96
N LYS A 17 4.89 -6.14 12.58
CA LYS A 17 3.49 -6.48 12.87
C LYS A 17 3.09 -7.80 12.20
N ARG A 18 3.38 -7.96 10.90
CA ARG A 18 3.05 -9.18 10.16
C ARG A 18 3.82 -10.39 10.67
N LEU A 19 5.08 -10.23 11.08
CA LEU A 19 5.82 -11.30 11.74
C LEU A 19 5.09 -11.79 12.99
N LEU A 20 4.70 -10.87 13.88
CA LEU A 20 4.00 -11.22 15.13
C LEU A 20 2.64 -11.89 14.87
N VAL A 21 1.86 -11.38 13.92
CA VAL A 21 0.56 -11.98 13.56
C VAL A 21 0.76 -13.37 12.96
N THR A 22 1.71 -13.54 12.04
CA THR A 22 2.01 -14.85 11.44
C THR A 22 2.45 -15.86 12.50
N LEU A 23 3.35 -15.49 13.40
CA LEU A 23 3.76 -16.35 14.50
C LEU A 23 2.58 -16.72 15.41
N GLY A 24 1.77 -15.74 15.81
CA GLY A 24 0.58 -15.97 16.63
C GLY A 24 -0.43 -16.92 15.97
N LEU A 25 -0.65 -16.79 14.66
CA LEU A 25 -1.54 -17.65 13.89
C LEU A 25 -1.02 -19.09 13.75
N PHE A 26 0.30 -19.32 13.82
CA PHE A 26 0.87 -20.67 13.83
C PHE A 26 0.93 -21.29 15.23
N VAL A 27 1.03 -20.48 16.29
CA VAL A 27 1.05 -20.99 17.67
C VAL A 27 -0.24 -21.73 18.02
N LEU A 28 -1.40 -21.21 17.61
CA LEU A 28 -2.70 -21.84 17.90
C LEU A 28 -2.83 -23.27 17.35
N PRO A 29 -2.65 -23.53 16.03
CA PRO A 29 -2.68 -24.89 15.49
C PRO A 29 -1.54 -25.76 16.03
N ALA A 30 -0.37 -25.20 16.36
CA ALA A 30 0.70 -25.95 17.02
C ALA A 30 0.29 -26.47 18.41
N ILE A 31 -0.40 -25.65 19.21
CA ILE A 31 -0.94 -26.07 20.52
C ILE A 31 -1.96 -27.20 20.33
N VAL A 32 -2.91 -27.04 19.38
CA VAL A 32 -3.93 -28.06 19.09
C VAL A 32 -3.28 -29.38 18.67
N PHE A 33 -2.24 -29.32 17.84
CA PHE A 33 -1.48 -30.50 17.43
C PHE A 33 -0.78 -31.19 18.60
N ILE A 34 -0.08 -30.43 19.46
CA ILE A 34 0.63 -30.99 20.63
C ILE A 34 -0.37 -31.63 21.61
N VAL A 35 -1.47 -30.96 21.93
CA VAL A 35 -2.53 -31.51 22.79
C VAL A 35 -3.13 -32.78 22.17
N GLY A 36 -3.40 -32.76 20.88
CA GLY A 36 -3.89 -33.93 20.14
C GLY A 36 -2.94 -35.12 20.19
N LEU A 37 -1.62 -34.89 20.11
CA LEU A 37 -0.62 -35.94 20.23
C LEU A 37 -0.57 -36.55 21.64
N VAL A 38 -0.66 -35.72 22.68
CA VAL A 38 -0.64 -36.20 24.08
C VAL A 38 -1.90 -36.99 24.40
N LEU A 39 -3.08 -36.53 23.96
CA LEU A 39 -4.36 -37.21 24.20
C LEU A 39 -4.54 -38.50 23.39
N ALA A 40 -3.82 -38.65 22.29
CA ALA A 40 -3.92 -39.81 21.40
C ALA A 40 -2.72 -40.76 21.52
N ASP A 41 -1.96 -40.73 22.62
CA ASP A 41 -0.79 -41.57 22.88
C ASP A 41 0.24 -41.55 21.74
N GLY A 42 0.45 -40.38 21.13
CA GLY A 42 1.37 -40.17 20.01
C GLY A 42 0.81 -40.56 18.64
N ASN A 43 -0.42 -41.05 18.53
CA ASN A 43 -1.06 -41.34 17.25
C ASN A 43 -1.36 -40.03 16.48
N LYS A 44 -0.75 -39.87 15.30
CA LYS A 44 -0.88 -38.69 14.45
C LYS A 44 -2.13 -38.71 13.58
N SER A 45 -2.77 -39.87 13.41
CA SER A 45 -3.97 -40.05 12.57
C SER A 45 -5.25 -39.81 13.37
N ASN A 46 -5.32 -38.65 14.04
CA ASN A 46 -6.45 -38.29 14.89
C ASN A 46 -7.14 -37.01 14.38
N ILE A 47 -8.34 -36.74 14.87
CA ILE A 47 -9.15 -35.57 14.47
C ILE A 47 -8.44 -34.24 14.78
N PHE A 48 -7.64 -34.17 15.84
CA PHE A 48 -6.91 -32.96 16.23
C PHE A 48 -5.82 -32.59 15.21
N THR A 49 -5.16 -33.57 14.60
CA THR A 49 -4.22 -33.33 13.50
C THR A 49 -4.92 -32.71 12.30
N VAL A 50 -6.12 -33.20 11.95
CA VAL A 50 -6.92 -32.62 10.85
C VAL A 50 -7.29 -31.17 11.17
N VAL A 51 -7.76 -30.90 12.39
CA VAL A 51 -8.10 -29.54 12.84
C VAL A 51 -6.88 -28.62 12.83
N ALA A 52 -5.71 -29.10 13.28
CA ALA A 52 -4.48 -28.33 13.26
C ALA A 52 -4.02 -28.00 11.83
N VAL A 53 -4.08 -28.96 10.90
CA VAL A 53 -3.73 -28.75 9.49
C VAL A 53 -4.64 -27.70 8.84
N VAL A 54 -5.95 -27.79 9.06
CA VAL A 54 -6.91 -26.78 8.57
C VAL A 54 -6.67 -25.42 9.24
N GLY A 55 -6.36 -25.43 10.55
CA GLY A 55 -6.04 -24.25 11.34
C GLY A 55 -4.76 -23.52 10.91
N CYS A 56 -3.84 -24.19 10.19
CA CYS A 56 -2.65 -23.56 9.61
C CYS A 56 -2.95 -22.70 8.38
N LEU A 57 -4.10 -22.84 7.71
CA LEU A 57 -4.41 -22.11 6.47
C LEU A 57 -4.36 -20.58 6.62
N PRO A 58 -4.96 -19.97 7.67
CA PRO A 58 -4.78 -18.54 7.95
C PRO A 58 -3.31 -18.14 8.18
N GLY A 59 -2.55 -18.98 8.89
CA GLY A 59 -1.12 -18.77 9.14
C GLY A 59 -0.30 -18.75 7.85
N CYS A 60 -0.55 -19.69 6.94
CA CYS A 60 0.08 -19.74 5.62
C CYS A 60 -0.22 -18.48 4.80
N ARG A 61 -1.48 -18.02 4.77
CA ARG A 61 -1.86 -16.77 4.09
C ARG A 61 -1.13 -15.56 4.69
N ALA A 62 -1.06 -15.48 6.02
CA ALA A 62 -0.33 -14.41 6.71
C ALA A 62 1.18 -14.46 6.43
N ALA A 63 1.77 -15.65 6.36
CA ALA A 63 3.18 -15.87 6.04
C ALA A 63 3.55 -15.37 4.64
N VAL A 64 2.74 -15.68 3.62
CA VAL A 64 2.97 -15.16 2.26
C VAL A 64 2.93 -13.62 2.26
N GLY A 65 1.95 -13.02 2.92
CA GLY A 65 1.84 -11.56 3.05
C GLY A 65 3.01 -10.93 3.83
N PHE A 66 3.58 -11.65 4.80
CA PHE A 66 4.80 -11.26 5.50
C PHE A 66 6.03 -11.33 4.59
N ILE A 67 6.23 -12.43 3.87
CA ILE A 67 7.34 -12.63 2.95
C ILE A 67 7.35 -11.53 1.88
N MET A 68 6.20 -11.26 1.26
CA MET A 68 6.05 -10.18 0.27
C MET A 68 6.46 -8.82 0.85
N MET A 69 6.09 -8.54 2.10
CA MET A 69 6.45 -7.29 2.77
C MET A 69 7.95 -7.22 3.11
N VAL A 70 8.57 -8.32 3.54
CA VAL A 70 10.01 -8.41 3.83
C VAL A 70 10.85 -8.11 2.59
N MET A 71 10.42 -8.56 1.42
CA MET A 71 11.08 -8.30 0.14
C MET A 71 11.09 -6.82 -0.24
N GLN A 72 10.18 -6.00 0.31
CA GLN A 72 10.15 -4.57 0.03
C GLN A 72 11.18 -3.81 0.87
N LYS A 73 11.87 -2.86 0.22
CA LYS A 73 12.80 -1.96 0.89
C LYS A 73 12.04 -0.69 1.29
N PRO A 74 12.16 -0.22 2.55
CA PRO A 74 11.67 1.08 2.96
C PRO A 74 12.29 2.20 2.12
N VAL A 75 11.62 3.34 2.06
CA VAL A 75 12.14 4.52 1.36
C VAL A 75 13.38 5.05 2.08
N ASP A 76 14.36 5.52 1.30
CA ASP A 76 15.54 6.16 1.86
C ASP A 76 15.13 7.45 2.59
N LYS A 77 15.72 7.69 3.75
CA LYS A 77 15.44 8.90 4.52
C LYS A 77 15.82 10.16 3.74
N ALA A 78 16.93 10.15 3.00
CA ALA A 78 17.36 11.32 2.22
C ALA A 78 16.34 11.70 1.14
N VAL A 79 15.79 10.71 0.44
CA VAL A 79 14.72 10.89 -0.56
C VAL A 79 13.45 11.40 0.11
N TYR A 80 13.06 10.82 1.25
CA TYR A 80 11.90 11.28 2.01
C TYR A 80 12.06 12.75 2.46
N ASP A 81 13.20 13.11 3.04
CA ASP A 81 13.50 14.47 3.50
C ASP A 81 13.48 15.47 2.34
N ALA A 82 14.01 15.10 1.15
CA ALA A 82 13.97 15.92 -0.05
C ALA A 82 12.55 16.16 -0.58
N ILE A 83 11.69 15.12 -0.54
CA ILE A 83 10.28 15.23 -0.93
C ILE A 83 9.52 16.10 0.09
N GLU A 84 9.73 15.87 1.39
CA GLU A 84 9.07 16.66 2.44
C GLU A 84 9.45 18.14 2.39
N ALA A 85 10.69 18.47 2.00
CA ALA A 85 11.12 19.85 1.80
C ALA A 85 10.36 20.55 0.65
N LYS A 86 9.85 19.80 -0.33
CA LYS A 86 9.15 20.34 -1.51
C LYS A 86 7.66 20.03 -1.58
N LYS A 87 7.12 19.22 -0.67
CA LYS A 87 5.71 18.80 -0.74
C LYS A 87 4.73 19.97 -0.63
N GLY A 88 5.08 21.03 0.11
CA GLY A 88 4.20 22.18 0.32
C GLY A 88 2.82 21.77 0.85
N LYS A 89 1.76 22.11 0.12
CA LYS A 89 0.36 21.80 0.46
C LYS A 89 -0.10 20.41 -0.02
N LEU A 90 0.73 19.71 -0.79
CA LEU A 90 0.34 18.47 -1.45
C LEU A 90 0.04 17.37 -0.44
N LEU A 91 -1.03 16.63 -0.69
CA LEU A 91 -1.34 15.44 0.07
C LEU A 91 -0.39 14.32 -0.39
N MET A 92 0.44 13.81 0.52
CA MET A 92 1.43 12.79 0.20
C MET A 92 0.99 11.39 0.65
N GLY A 93 1.38 10.36 -0.10
CA GLY A 93 1.37 8.96 0.30
C GLY A 93 2.75 8.33 0.06
N TYR A 94 3.24 7.56 1.00
CA TYR A 94 4.56 6.94 0.96
C TYR A 94 4.46 5.43 1.08
N GLU A 95 5.50 4.75 0.60
CA GLU A 95 5.70 3.31 0.81
C GLU A 95 4.51 2.44 0.36
N MET A 96 4.03 2.63 -0.87
CA MET A 96 2.86 1.93 -1.42
C MET A 96 3.29 0.80 -2.36
N TYR A 97 3.22 -0.45 -1.89
CA TYR A 97 3.48 -1.61 -2.73
C TYR A 97 2.23 -2.02 -3.51
N ILE A 98 2.12 -1.61 -4.78
CA ILE A 98 0.97 -1.87 -5.64
C ILE A 98 1.11 -3.26 -6.27
N THR A 99 0.11 -4.11 -6.08
CA THR A 99 0.05 -5.46 -6.65
C THR A 99 -1.03 -5.56 -7.72
N GLN A 100 -0.67 -6.08 -8.89
CA GLN A 100 -1.56 -6.38 -10.02
C GLN A 100 -1.52 -7.89 -10.27
N GLU A 101 -2.46 -8.41 -11.07
CA GLU A 101 -2.51 -9.86 -11.38
C GLU A 101 -1.21 -10.38 -12.01
N LYS A 102 -0.55 -9.57 -12.85
CA LYS A 102 0.63 -9.97 -13.63
C LYS A 102 1.94 -9.30 -13.21
N SER A 103 1.87 -8.27 -12.37
CA SER A 103 3.03 -7.47 -11.99
C SER A 103 2.81 -6.77 -10.65
N SER A 104 3.86 -6.22 -10.07
CA SER A 104 3.78 -5.44 -8.84
C SER A 104 4.85 -4.37 -8.87
N LEU A 105 4.54 -3.17 -8.36
CA LEU A 105 5.48 -2.07 -8.35
C LEU A 105 5.42 -1.35 -7.00
N MET A 106 6.59 -1.15 -6.41
CA MET A 106 6.74 -0.37 -5.21
C MET A 106 6.76 1.12 -5.56
N ILE A 107 5.74 1.87 -5.17
CA ILE A 107 5.70 3.33 -5.28
C ILE A 107 6.26 3.90 -3.98
N GLU A 108 7.37 4.61 -4.10
CA GLU A 108 8.11 5.16 -2.96
C GLU A 108 7.39 6.39 -2.41
N ALA A 109 6.88 7.25 -3.28
CA ALA A 109 6.05 8.40 -2.92
C ALA A 109 4.97 8.67 -3.99
N ALA A 110 3.85 9.24 -3.58
CA ALA A 110 2.86 9.82 -4.46
C ALA A 110 2.30 11.12 -3.87
N ALA A 111 2.17 12.14 -4.72
CA ALA A 111 1.51 13.40 -4.42
C ALA A 111 0.15 13.42 -5.11
N PHE A 112 -0.89 13.79 -4.36
CA PHE A 112 -2.26 13.91 -4.82
C PHE A 112 -2.63 15.40 -4.82
N CYS A 113 -3.11 15.90 -5.96
CA CYS A 113 -3.52 17.29 -6.14
C CYS A 113 -4.63 17.38 -7.20
N GLY A 114 -5.88 17.52 -6.78
CA GLY A 114 -7.03 17.55 -7.67
C GLY A 114 -7.15 16.29 -8.53
N GLU A 115 -7.14 16.45 -9.86
CA GLU A 115 -7.14 15.32 -10.80
C GLU A 115 -5.74 14.73 -11.04
N GLU A 116 -4.67 15.36 -10.55
CA GLU A 116 -3.29 14.93 -10.81
C GLU A 116 -2.74 14.04 -9.69
N ILE A 117 -2.11 12.93 -10.09
CA ILE A 117 -1.39 12.03 -9.19
C ILE A 117 0.02 11.83 -9.72
N ALA A 118 1.00 12.45 -9.07
CA ALA A 118 2.40 12.27 -9.38
C ALA A 118 2.99 11.21 -8.46
N CYS A 119 3.55 10.14 -9.02
CA CYS A 119 4.14 9.03 -8.30
C CYS A 119 5.65 8.96 -8.58
N TYR A 120 6.42 8.41 -7.63
CA TYR A 120 7.86 8.24 -7.77
C TYR A 120 8.28 6.83 -7.37
N THR A 121 9.18 6.24 -8.16
CA THR A 121 9.79 4.94 -7.85
C THR A 121 11.12 4.74 -8.56
N THR A 122 12.12 4.25 -7.84
CA THR A 122 13.37 3.71 -8.39
C THR A 122 13.35 2.19 -8.49
N ARG A 123 12.21 1.56 -8.20
CA ARG A 123 12.05 0.11 -8.03
C ARG A 123 11.49 -0.59 -9.27
N ALA A 124 11.23 0.16 -10.32
CA ALA A 124 10.82 -0.41 -11.61
C ALA A 124 12.00 -1.16 -12.23
N LYS A 125 11.71 -2.33 -12.82
CA LYS A 125 12.67 -3.13 -13.58
C LYS A 125 12.96 -2.50 -14.94
N ASP A 126 11.92 -1.97 -15.57
CA ASP A 126 11.95 -1.37 -16.89
C ASP A 126 10.81 -0.34 -17.03
N GLN A 127 10.84 0.41 -18.13
CA GLN A 127 9.84 1.42 -18.45
C GLN A 127 8.44 0.81 -18.67
N LYS A 128 8.37 -0.43 -19.18
CA LYS A 128 7.10 -1.11 -19.44
C LYS A 128 6.35 -1.38 -18.14
N GLN A 129 7.03 -1.76 -17.06
CA GLN A 129 6.42 -1.94 -15.75
C GLN A 129 5.81 -0.63 -15.21
N ILE A 130 6.45 0.51 -15.50
CA ILE A 130 5.93 1.84 -15.15
C ILE A 130 4.65 2.13 -15.95
N GLU A 131 4.65 1.87 -17.25
CA GLU A 131 3.50 2.07 -18.14
C GLU A 131 2.32 1.19 -17.76
N ASP A 132 2.58 -0.10 -17.49
CA ASP A 132 1.57 -1.07 -17.04
C ASP A 132 0.96 -0.62 -15.71
N CYS A 133 1.78 -0.20 -14.74
CA CYS A 133 1.31 0.31 -13.45
C CYS A 133 0.54 1.61 -13.58
N THR A 134 0.96 2.51 -14.45
CA THR A 134 0.25 3.76 -14.73
C THR A 134 -1.13 3.47 -15.32
N THR A 135 -1.21 2.57 -16.30
CA THR A 135 -2.46 2.15 -16.93
C THR A 135 -3.41 1.51 -15.93
N TYR A 136 -2.89 0.61 -15.10
CA TYR A 136 -3.64 -0.05 -14.03
C TYR A 136 -4.21 0.94 -13.02
N LEU A 137 -3.40 1.86 -12.50
CA LEU A 137 -3.85 2.85 -11.53
C LEU A 137 -4.92 3.78 -12.12
N ASN A 138 -4.70 4.30 -13.33
CA ASN A 138 -5.71 5.11 -14.03
C ASN A 138 -7.03 4.35 -14.21
N LYS A 139 -6.97 3.06 -14.59
CA LYS A 139 -8.15 2.20 -14.75
C LYS A 139 -8.92 2.05 -13.44
N ILE A 140 -8.23 1.73 -12.35
CA ILE A 140 -8.90 1.49 -11.05
C ILE A 140 -9.45 2.77 -10.46
N ILE A 141 -8.70 3.87 -10.51
CA ILE A 141 -9.16 5.14 -9.95
C ILE A 141 -10.41 5.61 -10.70
N ARG A 142 -10.43 5.46 -12.04
CA ARG A 142 -11.61 5.72 -12.87
C ARG A 142 -12.78 4.78 -12.56
N ALA A 143 -12.53 3.50 -12.32
CA ALA A 143 -13.57 2.55 -11.92
C ALA A 143 -14.20 2.90 -10.56
N ASN A 144 -13.49 3.62 -9.69
CA ASN A 144 -14.00 4.14 -8.43
C ASN A 144 -14.65 5.54 -8.56
N GLY A 145 -14.90 6.01 -9.79
CA GLY A 145 -15.62 7.26 -10.04
C GLY A 145 -14.76 8.52 -10.05
N TYR A 146 -13.43 8.39 -9.94
CA TYR A 146 -12.52 9.53 -9.95
C TYR A 146 -11.81 9.67 -11.31
N LYS A 147 -12.00 10.81 -11.96
CA LYS A 147 -11.18 11.17 -13.13
C LYS A 147 -9.85 11.73 -12.63
N CYS A 148 -8.80 10.94 -12.77
CA CYS A 148 -7.44 11.34 -12.40
C CYS A 148 -6.44 10.95 -13.47
N HIS A 149 -5.31 11.66 -13.49
CA HIS A 149 -4.17 11.42 -14.35
C HIS A 149 -2.98 10.99 -13.48
N VAL A 150 -2.64 9.71 -13.55
CA VAL A 150 -1.46 9.16 -12.89
C VAL A 150 -0.24 9.33 -13.78
N LYS A 151 0.85 9.88 -13.23
CA LYS A 151 2.17 9.89 -13.87
C LYS A 151 3.22 9.39 -12.89
N ILE A 152 3.96 8.36 -13.28
CA ILE A 152 5.04 7.78 -12.47
C ILE A 152 6.38 8.25 -13.01
N PHE A 153 7.24 8.74 -12.11
CA PHE A 153 8.60 9.21 -12.37
C PHE A 153 9.61 8.23 -11.82
N ASP A 154 10.67 7.98 -12.56
CA ASP A 154 11.82 7.14 -12.16
C ASP A 154 13.04 7.97 -11.72
N ARG A 155 13.02 9.28 -11.99
CA ARG A 155 14.06 10.24 -11.61
C ARG A 155 13.57 11.20 -10.53
N GLU A 156 14.31 11.25 -9.42
CA GLU A 156 13.98 12.09 -8.26
C GLU A 156 13.84 13.56 -8.63
N LYS A 157 14.80 14.12 -9.37
CA LYS A 157 14.77 15.53 -9.79
C LYS A 157 13.49 15.89 -10.56
N ALA A 158 13.09 15.05 -11.51
CA ALA A 158 11.88 15.26 -12.31
C ALA A 158 10.61 15.18 -11.46
N PHE A 159 10.58 14.29 -10.46
CA PHE A 159 9.49 14.21 -9.50
C PHE A 159 9.41 15.48 -8.64
N LEU A 160 10.55 15.92 -8.08
CA LEU A 160 10.63 17.12 -7.25
C LEU A 160 10.21 18.39 -8.02
N GLU A 161 10.62 18.53 -9.28
CA GLU A 161 10.15 19.61 -10.15
C GLU A 161 8.64 19.55 -10.42
N ARG A 162 8.08 18.33 -10.53
CA ARG A 162 6.63 18.15 -10.64
C ARG A 162 5.91 18.58 -9.35
N LEU A 163 6.47 18.32 -8.17
CA LEU A 163 5.90 18.81 -6.90
C LEU A 163 5.87 20.34 -6.85
N ASP A 164 6.95 20.99 -7.28
CA ASP A 164 7.01 22.46 -7.36
C ASP A 164 5.92 22.99 -8.31
N SER A 165 5.74 22.35 -9.47
CA SER A 165 4.68 22.70 -10.43
C SER A 165 3.27 22.49 -9.87
N LEU A 166 3.02 21.39 -9.16
CA LEU A 166 1.71 21.12 -8.57
C LEU A 166 1.40 22.12 -7.46
N ASN A 167 2.37 22.49 -6.61
CA ASN A 167 2.17 23.49 -5.58
C ASN A 167 1.85 24.88 -6.13
N ARG A 168 2.48 25.29 -7.24
CA ARG A 168 2.19 26.58 -7.91
C ARG A 168 0.74 26.67 -8.38
N ASN A 169 0.16 25.56 -8.82
CA ASN A 169 -1.19 25.49 -9.39
C ASN A 169 -2.20 24.85 -8.43
N TYR A 170 -1.84 24.71 -7.15
CA TYR A 170 -2.58 23.88 -6.18
C TYR A 170 -4.04 24.31 -6.06
N ASP A 171 -4.28 25.61 -5.82
CA ASP A 171 -5.62 26.13 -5.56
C ASP A 171 -6.54 26.00 -6.80
N GLU A 172 -5.98 26.07 -8.02
CA GLU A 172 -6.74 25.89 -9.27
C GLU A 172 -7.09 24.41 -9.51
N LEU A 173 -6.12 23.51 -9.31
CA LEU A 173 -6.31 22.07 -9.51
C LEU A 173 -7.32 21.48 -8.52
N GLU A 174 -7.26 21.88 -7.25
CA GLU A 174 -8.20 21.41 -6.22
C GLU A 174 -9.61 21.97 -6.42
N LYS A 175 -9.74 23.24 -6.82
CA LYS A 175 -11.05 23.84 -7.15
C LYS A 175 -11.71 23.12 -8.33
N SER A 176 -10.99 22.97 -9.44
CA SER A 176 -11.50 22.29 -10.63
C SER A 176 -11.95 20.85 -10.34
N ALA A 177 -11.18 20.12 -9.53
CA ALA A 177 -11.53 18.77 -9.13
C ALA A 177 -12.77 18.71 -8.21
N SER A 178 -12.99 19.74 -7.40
CA SER A 178 -14.08 19.82 -6.43
C SER A 178 -15.40 20.28 -7.06
N GLU A 179 -15.36 21.07 -8.14
CA GLU A 179 -16.57 21.59 -8.83
C GLU A 179 -17.53 20.50 -9.28
N ASN A 180 -17.01 19.34 -9.69
CA ASN A 180 -17.81 18.20 -10.17
C ASN A 180 -17.95 17.07 -9.13
N PHE A 181 -17.46 17.28 -7.91
CA PHE A 181 -17.45 16.26 -6.88
C PHE A 181 -18.74 16.30 -6.06
N LYS A 182 -19.43 15.16 -5.98
CA LYS A 182 -20.51 14.96 -5.02
C LYS A 182 -19.93 14.25 -3.79
N PRO A 183 -19.96 14.87 -2.59
CA PRO A 183 -19.48 14.23 -1.37
C PRO A 183 -20.17 12.88 -1.13
N ASP A 184 -19.39 11.88 -0.76
CA ASP A 184 -19.92 10.56 -0.41
C ASP A 184 -20.50 10.62 1.02
N GLU A 185 -21.78 10.29 1.18
CA GLU A 185 -22.48 10.27 2.48
C GLU A 185 -21.81 9.33 3.50
N ARG A 186 -21.09 8.30 3.03
CA ARG A 186 -20.37 7.35 3.89
C ARG A 186 -19.10 7.96 4.50
N TYR A 187 -18.59 9.04 3.92
CA TYR A 187 -17.33 9.68 4.28
C TYR A 187 -17.47 11.22 4.23
N PRO A 188 -18.34 11.81 5.06
CA PRO A 188 -18.68 13.23 4.98
C PRO A 188 -17.49 14.16 5.28
N ASP A 189 -16.50 13.67 6.03
CA ASP A 189 -15.36 14.47 6.49
C ASP A 189 -14.17 14.44 5.51
N LEU A 190 -14.19 13.59 4.48
CA LEU A 190 -13.06 13.43 3.56
C LEU A 190 -13.23 14.27 2.31
N SER A 191 -12.20 15.03 1.96
CA SER A 191 -12.11 15.68 0.66
C SER A 191 -12.00 14.65 -0.48
N ARG A 192 -12.36 15.05 -1.70
CA ARG A 192 -12.16 14.24 -2.91
C ARG A 192 -10.73 13.69 -2.99
N THR A 193 -9.74 14.56 -2.79
CA THR A 193 -8.32 14.21 -2.91
C THR A 193 -7.90 13.20 -1.85
N GLU A 194 -8.44 13.28 -0.63
CA GLU A 194 -8.24 12.26 0.39
C GLU A 194 -8.92 10.93 0.07
N LEU A 195 -10.11 10.95 -0.54
CA LEU A 195 -10.78 9.72 -1.00
C LEU A 195 -10.02 9.03 -2.14
N VAL A 196 -9.44 9.81 -3.06
CA VAL A 196 -8.56 9.28 -4.12
C VAL A 196 -7.33 8.63 -3.49
N LYS A 197 -6.68 9.31 -2.53
CA LYS A 197 -5.57 8.72 -1.76
C LYS A 197 -6.01 7.44 -1.06
N HIS A 198 -7.17 7.45 -0.39
CA HIS A 198 -7.70 6.28 0.31
C HIS A 198 -7.93 5.10 -0.65
N THR A 199 -8.49 5.37 -1.82
CA THR A 199 -8.70 4.39 -2.89
C THR A 199 -7.37 3.79 -3.34
N MET A 200 -6.35 4.62 -3.59
CA MET A 200 -5.02 4.14 -3.99
C MET A 200 -4.34 3.35 -2.86
N LEU A 201 -4.48 3.77 -1.61
CA LEU A 201 -3.95 3.04 -0.45
C LEU A 201 -4.63 1.69 -0.25
N ALA A 202 -5.90 1.53 -0.64
CA ALA A 202 -6.57 0.23 -0.59
C ALA A 202 -5.93 -0.80 -1.54
N LEU A 203 -5.30 -0.35 -2.63
CA LEU A 203 -4.59 -1.20 -3.60
C LEU A 203 -3.19 -1.60 -3.16
N ALA A 204 -2.57 -0.83 -2.26
CA ALA A 204 -1.26 -1.15 -1.74
C ALA A 204 -1.32 -2.35 -0.79
N LEU A 205 -0.22 -3.07 -0.58
CA LEU A 205 -0.14 -4.18 0.38
C LEU A 205 -0.01 -3.69 1.83
#